data_AF-A0A7Y2G9N0-F1
#
_entry.id   AF-A0A7Y2G9N0-F1
#
_cell.length_a   1.000
_cell.length_b   1.000
_cell.length_c   1.000
_cell.angle_alpha   90.00
_cell.angle_beta   90.00
_cell.angle_gamma   90.00
#
_symmetry.space_group_name_H-M   'P 1'
#
loop_
_entity.id
_entity.type
_entity.pdbx_description
1 polymer ?
#
loop_
_entity_poly.entity_id
_entity_poly.type
_entity_poly.pdbx_seq_one_letter_code
_entity_poly.pdbx_strand_id
1 'polypeptide(L)'
;MARLAMIRESTAASFRWTQWEDLIRERGFTIDRAKGTAHPDHPSIIYPINYGFIPGTTASDGHAVDVFVGTADNGLVGLIITADYRKFDREFKLLYNCDPVEIYLVNGFINFDRRLMEGELVLRRPMRELWM
;
A
#
# COMPACT_ATOMS: atom_id res chain seq x y z
N MET A 1 20.25 -0.41 10.16
CA MET A 1 19.41 0.81 10.23
C MET A 1 19.70 1.77 9.08
N ALA A 2 20.92 2.30 8.91
CA ALA A 2 21.24 3.25 7.83
C ALA A 2 20.97 2.73 6.39
N ARG A 3 21.29 1.46 6.10
CA ARG A 3 21.08 0.86 4.78
C ARG A 3 19.60 0.78 4.37
N LEU A 4 18.70 0.50 5.31
CA LEU A 4 17.27 0.39 5.04
C LEU A 4 16.65 1.76 4.78
N ALA A 5 17.05 2.77 5.58
CA ALA A 5 16.66 4.16 5.35
C ALA A 5 17.09 4.64 3.95
N MET A 6 18.32 4.34 3.55
CA MET A 6 18.83 4.69 2.21
C MET A 6 18.04 4.01 1.08
N ILE A 7 17.61 2.74 1.26
CA ILE A 7 16.77 2.04 0.26
C ILE A 7 15.39 2.69 0.17
N ARG A 8 14.77 3.05 1.30
CA ARG A 8 13.47 3.73 1.32
C ARG A 8 13.53 5.10 0.65
N GLU A 9 14.55 5.89 0.95
CA GLU A 9 14.79 7.20 0.32
C GLU A 9 15.04 7.06 -1.18
N SER A 10 15.88 6.12 -1.59
CA SER A 10 16.15 5.85 -3.01
C SER A 10 14.90 5.37 -3.76
N THR A 11 14.09 4.53 -3.12
CA THR A 11 12.81 4.09 -3.67
C THR A 11 11.85 5.26 -3.81
N ALA A 12 11.70 6.08 -2.76
CA ALA A 12 10.86 7.27 -2.81
C ALA A 12 11.31 8.26 -3.90
N ALA A 13 12.62 8.43 -4.10
CA ALA A 13 13.15 9.33 -5.13
C ALA A 13 12.93 8.82 -6.56
N SER A 14 12.92 7.50 -6.77
CA SER A 14 12.82 6.88 -8.10
C SER A 14 11.39 6.45 -8.48
N PHE A 15 10.49 6.33 -7.51
CA PHE A 15 9.12 5.93 -7.76
C PHE A 15 8.34 7.01 -8.51
N ARG A 16 7.53 6.60 -9.48
CA ARG A 16 6.80 7.50 -10.38
C ARG A 16 5.50 8.02 -9.76
N TRP A 17 5.61 8.71 -8.62
CA TRP A 17 4.46 9.15 -7.82
C TRP A 17 3.38 9.89 -8.61
N THR A 18 3.77 10.92 -9.38
CA THR A 18 2.81 11.72 -10.15
C THR A 18 2.09 10.89 -11.21
N GLN A 19 2.80 9.99 -11.91
CA GLN A 19 2.18 9.15 -12.93
C GLN A 19 1.15 8.19 -12.33
N TRP A 20 1.45 7.61 -11.16
CA TRP A 20 0.50 6.76 -10.45
C TRP A 20 -0.68 7.54 -9.89
N GLU A 21 -0.44 8.73 -9.35
CA GLU A 21 -1.52 9.59 -8.84
C GLU A 21 -2.46 10.05 -9.96
N ASP A 22 -1.91 10.49 -11.10
CA ASP A 22 -2.69 10.86 -12.28
C ASP A 22 -3.51 9.68 -12.79
N LEU A 23 -2.92 8.48 -12.82
CA LEU A 23 -3.61 7.26 -13.24
C LEU A 23 -4.78 6.91 -12.31
N ILE A 24 -4.60 7.04 -10.99
CA ILE A 24 -5.68 6.84 -10.01
C ILE A 24 -6.78 7.87 -10.21
N ARG A 25 -6.43 9.14 -10.47
CA ARG A 25 -7.42 10.20 -10.74
C ARG A 25 -8.19 9.97 -12.04
N GLU A 26 -7.53 9.45 -13.07
CA GLU A 26 -8.12 9.17 -14.38
C GLU A 26 -9.04 7.94 -14.34
N ARG A 27 -8.56 6.84 -13.75
CA ARG A 27 -9.21 5.53 -13.84
C ARG A 27 -10.01 5.14 -12.59
N GLY A 28 -9.80 5.86 -11.50
CA GLY A 28 -10.32 5.50 -10.19
C GLY A 28 -9.68 4.24 -9.61
N PHE A 29 -10.37 3.66 -8.63
CA PHE A 29 -10.03 2.40 -7.99
C PHE A 29 -11.32 1.61 -7.75
N THR A 30 -11.19 0.29 -7.60
CA THR A 30 -12.30 -0.59 -7.19
C THR A 30 -12.00 -1.17 -5.83
N ILE A 31 -12.92 -1.01 -4.87
CA ILE A 31 -12.81 -1.64 -3.54
C ILE A 31 -13.23 -3.11 -3.65
N ASP A 32 -12.28 -4.01 -3.36
CA ASP A 32 -12.48 -5.46 -3.39
C ASP A 32 -12.73 -6.02 -1.98
N ARG A 33 -12.09 -5.43 -0.96
CA ARG A 33 -12.25 -5.77 0.45
C ARG A 33 -12.54 -4.50 1.23
N ALA A 34 -13.81 -4.29 1.57
CA ALA A 34 -14.21 -3.16 2.39
C ALA A 34 -13.61 -3.28 3.80
N LYS A 35 -13.39 -2.14 4.46
CA LYS A 35 -12.94 -2.09 5.85
C LYS A 35 -13.79 -2.99 6.76
N GLY A 36 -13.14 -3.77 7.60
CA GLY A 36 -13.78 -4.68 8.55
C GLY A 36 -14.24 -6.01 7.94
N THR A 37 -14.06 -6.22 6.63
CA THR A 37 -14.34 -7.51 6.00
C THR A 37 -13.17 -8.48 6.15
N ALA A 38 -13.48 -9.77 6.19
CA ALA A 38 -12.49 -10.83 6.28
C ALA A 38 -11.94 -11.20 4.90
N HIS A 39 -10.70 -11.68 4.85
CA HIS A 39 -10.15 -12.27 3.64
C HIS A 39 -10.93 -13.55 3.25
N PRO A 40 -11.34 -13.75 1.98
CA PRO A 40 -12.17 -14.88 1.55
C PRO A 40 -11.59 -16.25 1.93
N ASP A 41 -10.30 -16.45 1.68
CA ASP A 41 -9.62 -17.72 1.97
C ASP A 41 -8.99 -17.77 3.38
N HIS A 42 -8.96 -16.65 4.09
CA HIS A 42 -8.29 -16.52 5.39
C HIS A 42 -9.15 -15.70 6.37
N PRO A 43 -10.26 -16.25 6.88
CA PRO A 43 -11.26 -15.47 7.61
C PRO A 43 -10.77 -14.78 8.90
N SER A 44 -9.62 -15.20 9.45
CA SER A 44 -8.97 -14.55 10.60
C SER A 44 -8.26 -13.24 10.24
N ILE A 45 -8.03 -12.97 8.95
CA ILE A 45 -7.39 -11.75 8.46
C ILE A 45 -8.51 -10.74 8.15
N ILE A 46 -8.57 -9.68 8.95
CA ILE A 46 -9.57 -8.60 8.81
C ILE A 46 -8.88 -7.35 8.25
N TYR A 47 -9.44 -6.79 7.18
CA TYR A 47 -8.88 -5.59 6.55
C TYR A 47 -9.16 -4.35 7.42
N PRO A 48 -8.13 -3.63 7.90
CA PRO A 48 -8.32 -2.51 8.82
C PRO A 48 -8.84 -1.25 8.14
N ILE A 49 -8.67 -1.15 6.82
CA ILE A 49 -9.20 -0.09 5.94
C ILE A 49 -9.63 -0.70 4.60
N ASN A 50 -10.18 0.09 3.70
CA ASN A 50 -10.58 -0.39 2.38
C ASN A 50 -9.35 -0.82 1.56
N TYR A 51 -9.46 -1.96 0.91
CA TYR A 51 -8.46 -2.53 0.03
C TYR A 51 -9.07 -2.87 -1.31
N GLY A 52 -8.30 -2.67 -2.37
CA GLY A 52 -8.78 -2.80 -3.73
C GLY A 52 -7.64 -2.76 -4.74
N PHE A 53 -7.98 -2.42 -5.98
CA PHE A 53 -7.04 -2.37 -7.10
C PHE A 53 -7.35 -1.21 -8.06
N ILE A 54 -6.37 -0.86 -8.89
CA ILE A 54 -6.47 0.18 -9.93
C ILE A 54 -6.75 -0.46 -11.29
N PRO A 55 -7.94 -0.27 -11.90
CA PRO A 55 -8.30 -0.92 -13.16
C PRO A 55 -7.35 -0.61 -14.33
N GLY A 56 -7.14 -1.61 -15.20
CA GLY A 56 -6.30 -1.47 -16.41
C GLY A 56 -4.80 -1.36 -16.15
N THR A 57 -4.35 -1.71 -14.94
CA THR A 57 -2.94 -1.83 -14.59
C THR A 57 -2.51 -3.29 -14.54
N THR A 58 -1.21 -3.54 -14.53
CA THR A 58 -0.66 -4.88 -14.40
C THR A 58 0.55 -4.83 -13.47
N ALA A 59 0.47 -5.55 -12.37
CA ALA A 59 1.52 -5.82 -11.41
C ALA A 59 2.38 -7.02 -11.87
N SER A 60 3.41 -7.35 -11.10
CA SER A 60 4.33 -8.45 -11.41
C SER A 60 3.68 -9.83 -11.39
N ASP A 61 2.58 -9.99 -10.66
CA ASP A 61 1.79 -11.23 -10.58
C ASP A 61 0.78 -11.37 -11.74
N GLY A 62 0.69 -10.38 -12.63
CA GLY A 62 -0.26 -10.35 -13.74
C GLY A 62 -1.64 -9.80 -13.37
N HIS A 63 -1.87 -9.43 -12.11
CA HIS A 63 -3.11 -8.81 -11.65
C HIS A 63 -3.02 -7.28 -11.66
N ALA A 64 -4.13 -6.59 -11.41
CA ALA A 64 -4.12 -5.14 -11.27
C ALA A 64 -3.35 -4.72 -10.02
N VAL A 65 -2.70 -3.54 -10.06
CA VAL A 65 -1.95 -3.01 -8.93
C VAL A 65 -2.88 -2.72 -7.76
N ASP A 66 -2.50 -3.27 -6.61
CA ASP A 66 -3.23 -3.13 -5.36
C ASP A 66 -3.14 -1.71 -4.78
N VAL A 67 -4.22 -1.30 -4.13
CA VAL A 67 -4.31 -0.03 -3.43
C VAL A 67 -5.08 -0.17 -2.12
N PHE A 68 -4.49 0.36 -1.06
CA PHE A 68 -5.18 0.68 0.18
C PHE A 68 -5.76 2.08 0.08
N VAL A 69 -7.03 2.23 0.41
CA VAL A 69 -7.77 3.48 0.29
C VAL A 69 -8.24 3.94 1.67
N GLY A 70 -7.71 5.08 2.11
CA GLY A 70 -8.08 5.71 3.36
C GLY A 70 -9.26 6.67 3.23
N THR A 71 -9.41 7.54 4.21
CA THR A 71 -10.54 8.48 4.34
C THR A 71 -10.15 9.95 4.22
N ALA A 72 -8.86 10.26 4.08
CA ALA A 72 -8.38 11.62 3.84
C ALA A 72 -8.60 12.07 2.38
N ASP A 73 -8.33 13.35 2.10
CA ASP A 73 -8.25 13.90 0.74
C ASP A 73 -6.84 14.46 0.47
N ASN A 74 -5.85 13.57 0.51
CA ASN A 74 -4.43 13.91 0.41
C ASN A 74 -3.69 13.20 -0.73
N GLY A 75 -4.43 12.49 -1.59
CA GLY A 75 -3.91 11.84 -2.78
C GLY A 75 -3.00 10.66 -2.48
N LEU A 76 -2.02 10.42 -3.37
CA LEU A 76 -1.09 9.30 -3.20
C LEU A 76 -0.02 9.65 -2.17
N VAL A 77 -0.06 9.02 -1.00
CA VAL A 77 0.81 9.33 0.15
C VAL A 77 1.98 8.38 0.31
N GLY A 78 1.90 7.18 -0.24
CA GLY A 78 2.97 6.20 -0.11
C GLY A 78 2.69 4.89 -0.82
N LEU A 79 3.57 3.93 -0.58
CA LEU A 79 3.44 2.55 -0.99
C LEU A 79 4.07 1.64 0.06
N ILE A 80 3.68 0.37 0.07
CA ILE A 80 4.36 -0.68 0.82
C ILE A 80 4.87 -1.73 -0.15
N ILE A 81 6.18 -2.00 -0.11
CA ILE A 81 6.79 -3.07 -0.89
C ILE A 81 6.69 -4.34 -0.07
N THR A 82 6.02 -5.36 -0.58
CA THR A 82 5.82 -6.64 0.10
C THR A 82 6.80 -7.68 -0.41
N ALA A 83 7.22 -8.59 0.48
CA ALA A 83 7.78 -9.89 0.14
C ALA A 83 6.82 -10.93 0.70
N ASP A 84 6.06 -11.62 -0.17
CA ASP A 84 5.13 -12.68 0.24
C ASP A 84 5.84 -14.03 0.15
N TYR A 85 6.05 -14.67 1.31
CA TYR A 85 6.77 -15.94 1.38
C TYR A 85 5.91 -17.13 0.95
N ARG A 86 4.59 -16.94 0.81
CA ARG A 86 3.67 -17.99 0.36
C ARG A 86 3.65 -18.06 -1.16
N LYS A 87 3.70 -16.90 -1.81
CA LYS A 87 3.74 -16.77 -3.28
C LYS A 87 5.16 -16.75 -3.85
N PHE A 88 6.16 -16.49 -3.01
CA PHE A 88 7.55 -16.26 -3.41
C PHE A 88 7.71 -15.11 -4.42
N ASP A 89 6.98 -14.02 -4.19
CA ASP A 89 7.02 -12.81 -5.02
C ASP A 89 7.35 -11.55 -4.22
N ARG A 90 7.51 -10.45 -4.96
CA ARG A 90 7.61 -9.10 -4.42
C ARG A 90 6.71 -8.19 -5.20
N GLU A 91 5.93 -7.38 -4.49
CA GLU A 91 4.97 -6.46 -5.08
C GLU A 91 5.04 -5.12 -4.37
N PHE A 92 4.35 -4.11 -4.90
CA PHE A 92 4.06 -2.91 -4.15
C PHE A 92 2.56 -2.68 -4.11
N LYS A 93 2.07 -2.15 -2.99
CA LYS A 93 0.67 -1.77 -2.80
C LYS A 93 0.63 -0.29 -2.48
N LEU A 94 -0.19 0.47 -3.22
CA LEU A 94 -0.27 1.92 -3.06
C LEU A 94 -1.11 2.29 -1.85
N LEU A 95 -0.79 3.42 -1.21
CA LEU A 95 -1.59 4.01 -0.13
C LEU A 95 -2.13 5.34 -0.65
N TYR A 96 -3.43 5.36 -0.95
CA TYR A 96 -4.13 6.52 -1.51
C TYR A 96 -5.13 7.06 -0.50
N ASN A 97 -5.16 8.38 -0.31
CA ASN A 97 -6.07 9.05 0.61
C ASN A 97 -5.98 8.55 2.06
N CYS A 98 -4.81 8.06 2.49
CA CYS A 98 -4.61 7.57 3.85
C CYS A 98 -4.15 8.68 4.79
N ASP A 99 -4.84 8.83 5.92
CA ASP A 99 -4.36 9.62 7.04
C ASP A 99 -3.20 8.89 7.77
N PRO A 100 -2.48 9.56 8.68
CA PRO A 100 -1.38 8.93 9.41
C PRO A 100 -1.76 7.68 10.22
N VAL A 101 -2.95 7.66 10.83
CA VAL A 101 -3.44 6.51 11.61
C VAL A 101 -3.67 5.33 10.67
N GLU A 102 -4.29 5.57 9.52
CA GLU A 102 -4.52 4.58 8.48
C GLU A 102 -3.21 4.05 7.89
N ILE A 103 -2.19 4.89 7.71
CA ILE A 103 -0.85 4.45 7.30
C ILE A 103 -0.25 3.49 8.35
N TYR A 104 -0.36 3.81 9.64
CA TYR A 104 0.09 2.90 10.70
C TYR A 104 -0.70 1.58 10.70
N LEU A 105 -2.02 1.64 10.50
CA LEU A 105 -2.87 0.44 10.38
C LEU A 105 -2.45 -0.44 9.21
N VAL A 106 -2.22 0.13 8.02
CA VAL A 106 -1.76 -0.63 6.84
C VAL A 106 -0.38 -1.25 7.08
N ASN A 107 0.56 -0.48 7.63
CA ASN A 107 1.90 -1.00 7.92
C ASN A 107 1.86 -2.13 8.96
N GLY A 108 1.04 -2.00 10.00
CA GLY A 108 0.82 -3.04 10.99
C GLY A 108 0.13 -4.26 10.42
N PHE A 109 -0.88 -4.06 9.57
CA PHE A 109 -1.59 -5.13 8.88
C PHE A 109 -0.67 -5.94 7.96
N ILE A 110 0.08 -5.30 7.07
CA ILE A 110 0.98 -6.05 6.17
C ILE A 110 2.06 -6.83 6.95
N ASN A 111 2.48 -6.31 8.10
CA ASN A 111 3.53 -6.93 8.93
C ASN A 111 2.98 -7.73 10.13
N PHE A 112 1.68 -8.04 10.18
CA PHE A 112 1.05 -8.62 11.36
C PHE A 112 1.60 -10.02 11.70
N ASP A 113 1.84 -10.84 10.67
CA ASP A 113 2.47 -12.14 10.77
C ASP A 113 3.61 -12.25 9.76
N ARG A 114 4.81 -11.95 10.25
CA ARG A 114 6.06 -11.95 9.47
C ARG A 114 6.48 -13.33 8.97
N ARG A 115 5.79 -14.41 9.38
CA ARG A 115 6.00 -15.73 8.78
C ARG A 115 5.32 -15.85 7.42
N LEU A 116 4.33 -15.01 7.14
CA LEU A 116 3.58 -15.00 5.88
C LEU A 116 4.15 -13.96 4.91
N MET A 117 4.38 -12.74 5.41
CA MET A 117 4.77 -11.60 4.59
C MET A 117 5.54 -10.56 5.41
N GLU A 118 6.46 -9.86 4.77
CA GLU A 118 7.06 -8.63 5.29
C GLU A 118 6.80 -7.45 4.35
N GLY A 119 6.67 -6.25 4.90
CA GLY A 119 6.39 -5.03 4.17
C GLY A 119 7.31 -3.87 4.55
N GLU A 120 7.87 -3.22 3.53
CA GLU A 120 8.67 -2.00 3.66
C GLU A 120 7.85 -0.78 3.25
N LEU A 121 7.45 0.03 4.23
CA LEU A 121 6.72 1.29 4.00
C LEU A 121 7.64 2.37 3.42
N VAL A 122 7.23 2.94 2.29
CA VAL A 122 7.88 4.06 1.61
C VAL A 122 6.86 5.18 1.45
N LEU A 123 7.13 6.32 2.08
CA LEU A 123 6.25 7.50 2.00
C LEU A 123 6.72 8.44 0.89
N ARG A 124 5.76 9.05 0.20
CA ARG A 124 6.01 10.13 -0.76
C ARG A 124 6.48 11.41 -0.08
N ARG A 125 5.98 11.66 1.14
CA ARG A 125 6.35 12.79 2.00
C ARG A 125 6.62 12.31 3.43
N PRO A 126 7.48 12.99 4.20
CA PRO A 126 7.72 12.65 5.61
C PRO A 126 6.43 12.56 6.42
N MET A 127 6.34 11.57 7.32
CA MET A 127 5.16 11.36 8.18
C MET A 127 4.70 12.63 8.92
N ARG A 128 5.65 13.45 9.40
CA ARG A 128 5.34 14.73 10.08
C ARG A 128 4.49 15.69 9.24
N GLU A 129 4.65 15.69 7.91
CA GLU A 129 3.89 16.56 7.00
C GLU A 129 2.45 16.08 6.81
N LEU A 130 2.15 14.83 7.15
CA LEU A 130 0.80 14.26 7.08
C LEU A 130 0.01 14.45 8.39
N TRP A 131 0.68 14.86 9.48
CA TRP A 131 0.06 15.16 10.78
C TRP A 131 -0.23 16.66 11.00
N MET A 132 0.28 17.53 10.12
CA MET A 132 0.09 18.98 10.15
C MET A 132 -1.08 19.38 9.28
#